data_AF-A0A7X9WYD5-F1
#
_entry.id   AF-A0A7X9WYD5-F1
#
_cell.length_a   1.000
_cell.length_b   1.000
_cell.length_c   1.000
_cell.angle_alpha   90.00
_cell.angle_beta   90.00
_cell.angle_gamma   90.00
#
_symmetry.space_group_name_H-M   'P 1'
#
loop_
_entity.id
_entity.type
_entity.pdbx_description
1 polymer ?
#
loop_
_entity_poly.entity_id
_entity_poly.type
_entity_poly.pdbx_seq_one_letter_code
_entity_poly.pdbx_strand_id
1 'polypeptide(L)'
;MTPRPSSVTTAMVELILSGKASSTALANAHDVDVRVVDAGMIQSPRKPWPGHFIPQAVAPGTADLSQAPAMTVEQFDMVRALGAAEAQVAIDAGHRLLIAGETGIGNTAAAACLTHLVAGVEADTATGSGADADAAMRGIKRDIVTVAVDRLGGRNDKAKLTAIAGCGIVCATTNSIAG
;
A
#
# COMPACT_ATOMS: atom_id res chain seq x y z
N MET A 1 13.21 -6.08 -1.66
CA MET A 1 13.71 -4.79 -2.21
C MET A 1 13.88 -3.72 -1.13
N THR A 2 14.19 -4.16 0.08
CA THR A 2 14.44 -3.36 1.28
C THR A 2 15.19 -4.28 2.23
N PRO A 3 16.15 -3.78 3.01
CA PRO A 3 16.88 -4.61 3.97
C PRO A 3 16.02 -5.04 5.17
N ARG A 4 14.78 -4.52 5.27
CA ARG A 4 13.90 -4.81 6.41
C ARG A 4 13.05 -6.06 6.14
N PRO A 5 12.92 -6.97 7.12
CA PRO A 5 12.05 -8.12 7.00
C PRO A 5 10.57 -7.68 6.97
N SER A 6 9.71 -8.50 6.36
CA SER A 6 8.27 -8.25 6.27
C SER A 6 7.60 -8.13 7.65
N SER A 7 8.18 -8.73 8.69
CA SER A 7 7.75 -8.59 10.09
C SER A 7 7.76 -7.14 10.60
N VAL A 8 8.53 -6.24 9.96
CA VAL A 8 8.50 -4.81 10.30
C VAL A 8 7.16 -4.18 9.95
N THR A 9 6.43 -4.66 8.93
CA THR A 9 5.06 -4.19 8.66
C THR A 9 4.15 -4.50 9.84
N THR A 10 4.21 -5.73 10.38
CA THR A 10 3.43 -6.14 11.56
C THR A 10 3.79 -5.30 12.77
N ALA A 11 5.09 -5.10 13.05
CA ALA A 11 5.53 -4.27 14.16
C ALA A 11 5.07 -2.80 14.02
N MET A 12 5.09 -2.24 12.80
CA MET A 12 4.60 -0.88 12.56
C MET A 12 3.08 -0.79 12.76
N VAL A 13 2.32 -1.78 12.29
CA VAL A 13 0.87 -1.84 12.55
C VAL A 13 0.58 -1.94 14.04
N GLU A 14 1.36 -2.72 14.81
CA GLU A 14 1.23 -2.77 16.27
C GLU A 14 1.55 -1.41 16.93
N LEU A 15 2.51 -0.64 16.41
CA LEU A 15 2.77 0.74 16.86
C LEU A 15 1.62 1.68 16.54
N ILE A 16 1.03 1.58 15.36
CA ILE A 16 -0.16 2.36 14.96
C ILE A 16 -1.32 2.01 15.90
N LEU A 17 -1.65 0.73 16.06
CA LEU A 17 -2.76 0.27 16.89
C LEU A 17 -2.60 0.66 18.36
N SER A 18 -1.37 0.75 18.87
CA SER A 18 -1.08 1.20 20.24
C SER A 18 -0.94 2.72 20.41
N GLY A 19 -1.13 3.51 19.34
CA GLY A 19 -1.04 4.97 19.40
C GLY A 19 0.39 5.53 19.49
N LYS A 20 1.40 4.70 19.22
CA LYS A 20 2.83 5.03 19.39
C LYS A 20 3.54 5.37 18.09
N ALA A 21 2.89 5.20 16.94
CA ALA A 21 3.42 5.65 15.67
C ALA A 21 3.26 7.17 15.54
N SER A 22 4.16 7.84 14.80
CA SER A 22 4.07 9.28 14.57
C SER A 22 2.75 9.69 13.90
N SER A 23 2.21 8.84 13.01
CA SER A 23 0.91 9.06 12.37
C SER A 23 -0.24 9.08 13.38
N THR A 24 -0.27 8.14 14.33
CA THR A 24 -1.32 8.09 15.36
C THR A 24 -1.11 9.13 16.43
N ALA A 25 0.13 9.49 16.76
CA ALA A 25 0.41 10.63 17.63
C ALA A 25 -0.11 11.94 17.04
N LEU A 26 0.08 12.18 15.73
CA LEU A 26 -0.44 13.35 15.05
C LEU A 26 -1.97 13.34 14.99
N ALA A 27 -2.57 12.20 14.65
CA ALA A 27 -4.03 12.06 14.60
C ALA A 27 -4.67 12.36 15.97
N ASN A 28 -4.11 11.77 17.04
CA ASN A 28 -4.56 12.03 18.41
C ASN A 28 -4.40 13.50 18.81
N ALA A 29 -3.35 14.18 18.35
CA ALA A 29 -3.13 15.60 18.64
C ALA A 29 -4.18 16.52 17.96
N HIS A 30 -4.88 16.02 16.95
CA HIS A 30 -5.87 16.77 16.17
C HIS A 30 -7.29 16.18 16.25
N ASP A 31 -7.54 15.26 17.19
CA ASP A 31 -8.84 14.59 17.37
C ASP A 31 -9.33 13.93 16.07
N VAL A 32 -8.41 13.29 15.36
CA VAL A 32 -8.67 12.57 14.12
C VAL A 32 -8.77 11.08 14.43
N ASP A 33 -9.90 10.48 14.07
CA ASP A 33 -10.09 9.04 14.18
C ASP A 33 -9.13 8.28 13.25
N VAL A 34 -8.51 7.23 13.80
CA VAL A 34 -7.63 6.34 13.04
C VAL A 34 -8.28 4.99 12.88
N ARG A 35 -8.39 4.53 11.64
CA ARG A 35 -8.81 3.17 11.29
C ARG A 35 -7.65 2.46 10.59
N VAL A 36 -7.41 1.21 10.95
CA VAL A 36 -6.34 0.39 10.39
C VAL A 36 -6.93 -0.83 9.71
N VAL A 37 -6.80 -0.88 8.39
CA VAL A 37 -7.34 -1.95 7.56
C VAL A 37 -6.21 -2.89 7.16
N ASP A 38 -6.30 -4.15 7.59
CA ASP A 38 -5.45 -5.21 7.06
C ASP A 38 -6.04 -5.68 5.72
N ALA A 39 -5.50 -5.18 4.61
CA ALA A 39 -5.91 -5.57 3.26
C ALA A 39 -5.06 -6.73 2.69
N GLY A 40 -4.04 -7.20 3.42
CA GLY A 40 -3.16 -8.26 2.94
C GLY A 40 -1.80 -8.35 3.63
N MET A 41 -1.74 -8.19 4.94
CA MET A 41 -0.52 -8.44 5.71
C MET A 41 -0.16 -9.92 5.66
N ILE A 42 1.13 -10.23 5.52
CA ILE A 42 1.63 -11.62 5.60
C ILE A 42 1.36 -12.20 7.00
N GLN A 43 1.48 -11.36 8.04
CA GLN A 43 1.24 -11.72 9.42
C GLN A 43 0.46 -10.61 10.10
N SER A 44 -0.79 -10.90 10.49
CA SER A 44 -1.61 -9.97 11.27
C SER A 44 -1.03 -9.74 12.69
N PRO A 45 -1.31 -8.59 13.31
CA PRO A 45 -0.86 -8.27 14.67
C PRO A 45 -1.43 -9.24 15.71
N ARG A 46 -0.82 -9.30 16.89
CA ARG A 46 -1.30 -10.18 17.98
C ARG A 46 -2.67 -9.75 18.51
N LYS A 47 -3.51 -10.73 18.85
CA LYS A 47 -4.80 -10.54 19.52
C LYS A 47 -4.62 -10.23 21.03
N PRO A 48 -5.61 -9.59 21.69
CA PRO A 48 -6.86 -9.08 21.14
C PRO A 48 -6.65 -7.83 20.27
N TRP A 49 -7.50 -7.66 19.26
CA TRP A 49 -7.44 -6.49 18.40
C TRP A 49 -8.37 -5.38 18.93
N PRO A 50 -7.93 -4.11 18.88
CA PRO A 50 -8.79 -3.00 19.24
C PRO A 50 -9.86 -2.76 18.15
N GLY A 51 -10.94 -2.05 18.50
CA GLY A 51 -12.09 -1.86 17.61
C GLY A 51 -11.80 -1.08 16.33
N HIS A 52 -10.68 -0.36 16.28
CA HIS A 52 -10.21 0.37 15.10
C HIS A 52 -9.28 -0.46 14.19
N PHE A 53 -9.14 -1.76 14.42
CA PHE A 53 -8.48 -2.70 13.50
C PHE A 53 -9.51 -3.52 12.70
N ILE A 54 -9.36 -3.53 11.38
CA ILE A 54 -10.26 -4.18 10.43
C ILE A 54 -9.50 -5.33 9.76
N PRO A 55 -9.64 -6.58 10.24
CA PRO A 55 -8.88 -7.74 9.78
C PRO A 55 -9.48 -8.37 8.51
N GLN A 56 -9.41 -7.69 7.37
CA GLN A 56 -9.99 -8.14 6.10
C GLN A 56 -8.95 -8.46 5.02
N ALA A 57 -7.90 -9.21 5.41
CA ALA A 57 -6.81 -9.55 4.50
C ALA A 57 -7.34 -10.38 3.32
N VAL A 58 -7.15 -9.88 2.10
CA VAL A 58 -7.56 -10.58 0.87
C VAL A 58 -6.64 -11.75 0.55
N ALA A 59 -5.34 -11.59 0.83
CA ALA A 59 -4.30 -12.62 0.71
C ALA A 59 -3.11 -12.28 1.63
N PRO A 60 -2.29 -13.25 2.06
CA PRO A 60 -1.10 -12.98 2.86
C PRO A 60 0.02 -12.38 1.99
N GLY A 61 0.01 -11.06 1.82
CA GLY A 61 0.93 -10.34 0.95
C GLY A 61 0.58 -10.43 -0.54
N THR A 62 1.43 -9.80 -1.35
CA THR A 62 1.39 -9.88 -2.82
C THR A 62 2.48 -10.81 -3.35
N ALA A 63 2.35 -11.27 -4.59
CA ALA A 63 3.43 -11.99 -5.25
C ALA A 63 4.66 -11.08 -5.49
N ASP A 64 5.83 -11.70 -5.69
CA ASP A 64 7.04 -10.96 -6.06
C ASP A 64 6.84 -10.31 -7.43
N LEU A 65 6.80 -8.98 -7.42
CA LEU A 65 6.54 -8.16 -8.59
C LEU A 65 7.56 -8.42 -9.72
N SER A 66 8.80 -8.77 -9.40
CA SER A 66 9.83 -9.07 -10.39
C SER A 66 9.53 -10.34 -11.19
N GLN A 67 8.72 -11.25 -10.64
CA GLN A 67 8.47 -12.58 -11.23
C GLN A 67 7.05 -12.71 -11.79
N ALA A 68 6.06 -12.14 -11.11
CA ALA A 68 4.65 -12.30 -11.45
C ALA A 68 3.84 -11.02 -11.18
N PRO A 69 2.59 -10.93 -11.67
CA PRO A 69 1.63 -9.93 -11.21
C PRO A 69 1.47 -9.95 -9.69
N ALA A 70 1.47 -8.78 -9.04
CA ALA A 70 1.37 -8.64 -7.58
C ALA A 70 0.12 -9.32 -7.00
N MET A 71 -1.01 -9.26 -7.71
CA MET A 71 -2.26 -9.91 -7.33
C MET A 71 -3.10 -10.26 -8.57
N THR A 72 -4.15 -11.06 -8.41
CA THR A 72 -5.13 -11.31 -9.48
C THR A 72 -6.11 -10.14 -9.62
N VAL A 73 -6.87 -10.09 -10.72
CA VAL A 73 -7.88 -9.04 -10.95
C VAL A 73 -8.99 -9.11 -9.89
N GLU A 74 -9.37 -10.33 -9.50
CA GLU A 74 -10.36 -10.58 -8.46
C GLU A 74 -9.86 -10.06 -7.10
N GLN A 75 -8.60 -10.35 -6.75
CA GLN A 75 -7.99 -9.82 -5.53
C GLN A 75 -7.92 -8.29 -5.55
N PHE A 76 -7.58 -7.69 -6.70
CA PHE A 76 -7.59 -6.24 -6.85
C PHE A 76 -8.98 -5.65 -6.61
N ASP A 77 -10.02 -6.25 -7.20
CA ASP A 77 -11.40 -5.79 -7.02
C ASP A 77 -11.88 -5.97 -5.57
N MET A 78 -11.48 -7.04 -4.89
CA MET A 78 -11.75 -7.24 -3.46
C MET A 78 -11.08 -6.16 -2.59
N VAL A 79 -9.79 -5.90 -2.81
CA VAL A 79 -9.05 -4.86 -2.06
C VAL A 79 -9.63 -3.47 -2.33
N ARG A 80 -10.01 -3.19 -3.58
CA ARG A 80 -10.69 -1.95 -3.96
C ARG A 80 -12.03 -1.82 -3.24
N ALA A 81 -12.86 -2.86 -3.28
CA ALA A 81 -14.16 -2.85 -2.60
C ALA A 81 -14.01 -2.65 -1.09
N LEU A 82 -12.99 -3.23 -0.47
CA LEU A 82 -12.66 -3.02 0.94
C LEU A 82 -12.36 -1.55 1.26
N GLY A 83 -11.50 -0.90 0.47
CA GLY A 83 -11.20 0.53 0.65
C GLY A 83 -12.42 1.43 0.49
N ALA A 84 -13.25 1.16 -0.53
CA ALA A 84 -14.50 1.89 -0.75
C ALA A 84 -15.50 1.71 0.41
N ALA A 85 -15.64 0.49 0.94
CA ALA A 85 -16.53 0.20 2.06
C ALA A 85 -16.10 0.95 3.32
N GLU A 86 -14.80 0.97 3.64
CA GLU A 86 -14.29 1.68 4.82
C GLU A 86 -14.41 3.20 4.69
N ALA A 87 -14.26 3.74 3.47
CA ALA A 87 -14.53 5.15 3.24
C ALA A 87 -16.02 5.48 3.39
N GLN A 88 -16.92 4.60 2.93
CA GLN A 88 -18.36 4.78 3.10
C GLN A 88 -18.75 4.75 4.58
N VAL A 89 -18.19 3.81 5.36
CA VAL A 89 -18.36 3.77 6.83
C VAL A 89 -17.97 5.11 7.46
N ALA A 90 -16.87 5.71 7.01
CA ALA A 90 -16.43 7.00 7.53
C ALA A 90 -17.35 8.16 7.12
N ILE A 91 -17.83 8.18 5.88
CA ILE A 91 -18.79 9.17 5.39
C ILE A 91 -20.10 9.08 6.18
N ASP A 92 -20.61 7.87 6.38
CA ASP A 92 -21.86 7.62 7.11
C ASP A 92 -21.73 7.99 8.60
N ALA A 93 -20.53 7.90 9.17
CA ALA A 93 -20.20 8.39 10.51
C ALA A 93 -20.10 9.94 10.59
N GLY A 94 -20.21 10.65 9.47
CA GLY A 94 -20.20 12.11 9.40
C GLY A 94 -18.82 12.74 9.16
N HIS A 95 -17.80 11.95 8.81
CA HIS A 95 -16.49 12.49 8.48
C HIS A 95 -16.54 13.27 7.16
N ARG A 96 -15.94 14.47 7.17
CA ARG A 96 -15.90 15.40 6.02
C ARG A 96 -14.55 15.46 5.33
N LEU A 97 -13.54 14.86 5.94
CA LEU A 97 -12.18 14.76 5.42
C LEU A 97 -11.68 13.34 5.70
N LEU A 98 -11.18 12.69 4.65
CA LEU A 98 -10.55 11.38 4.75
C LEU A 98 -9.09 11.53 4.33
N ILE A 99 -8.19 11.05 5.18
CA ILE A 99 -6.76 11.02 4.89
C ILE A 99 -6.38 9.56 4.73
N ALA A 100 -6.01 9.18 3.52
CA ALA A 100 -5.56 7.83 3.23
C ALA A 100 -4.05 7.70 3.50
N GLY A 101 -3.67 6.60 4.11
CA GLY A 101 -2.28 6.21 4.33
C GLY A 101 -2.13 4.71 4.13
N GLU A 102 -0.91 4.28 3.85
CA GLU A 102 -0.59 2.86 3.69
C GLU A 102 0.68 2.54 4.48
N THR A 103 0.85 1.26 4.85
CA THR A 103 2.06 0.78 5.51
C THR A 103 2.42 -0.57 4.95
N GLY A 104 3.64 -0.70 4.42
CA GLY A 104 4.10 -1.96 3.84
C GLY A 104 5.57 -1.94 3.49
N ILE A 105 6.33 -2.89 4.03
CA ILE A 105 7.72 -3.07 3.61
C ILE A 105 7.78 -3.46 2.13
N GLY A 106 8.48 -2.65 1.32
CA GLY A 106 8.63 -2.86 -0.12
C GLY A 106 7.62 -2.13 -1.00
N ASN A 107 6.63 -1.45 -0.40
CA ASN A 107 5.60 -0.66 -1.11
C ASN A 107 6.18 0.40 -2.06
N THR A 108 7.34 0.98 -1.76
CA THR A 108 7.93 2.06 -2.58
C THR A 108 8.34 1.61 -3.98
N ALA A 109 8.61 0.31 -4.19
CA ALA A 109 8.85 -0.22 -5.53
C ALA A 109 7.54 -0.29 -6.34
N ALA A 110 6.44 -0.75 -5.71
CA ALA A 110 5.11 -0.73 -6.31
C ALA A 110 4.65 0.71 -6.61
N ALA A 111 4.89 1.65 -5.68
CA ALA A 111 4.59 3.06 -5.87
C ALA A 111 5.40 3.69 -7.01
N ALA A 112 6.67 3.31 -7.17
CA ALA A 112 7.51 3.75 -8.30
C ALA A 112 6.98 3.21 -9.64
N CYS A 113 6.58 1.93 -9.69
CA CYS A 113 5.94 1.35 -10.89
C CYS A 113 4.65 2.10 -11.25
N LEU A 114 3.80 2.41 -10.26
CA LEU A 114 2.56 3.15 -10.47
C LEU A 114 2.85 4.59 -10.94
N THR A 115 3.84 5.24 -10.34
CA THR A 115 4.28 6.59 -10.75
C THR A 115 4.75 6.60 -12.20
N HIS A 116 5.56 5.62 -12.61
CA HIS A 116 5.99 5.47 -14.00
C HIS A 116 4.79 5.31 -14.94
N LEU A 117 3.86 4.39 -14.65
CA LEU A 117 2.71 4.13 -15.52
C LEU A 117 1.72 5.31 -15.60
N VAL A 118 1.49 6.01 -14.50
CA VAL A 118 0.49 7.08 -14.43
C VAL A 118 1.05 8.41 -14.91
N ALA A 119 2.27 8.76 -14.51
CA ALA A 119 2.88 10.06 -14.84
C ALA A 119 3.72 10.02 -16.13
N GLY A 120 4.02 8.83 -16.68
CA GLY A 120 4.82 8.68 -17.90
C GLY A 120 6.28 9.11 -17.72
N VAL A 121 6.81 9.06 -16.50
CA VAL A 121 8.20 9.44 -16.17
C VAL A 121 9.10 8.22 -16.15
N GLU A 122 10.39 8.38 -16.44
CA GLU A 122 11.36 7.29 -16.44
C GLU A 122 11.43 6.55 -15.10
N ALA A 123 11.73 5.24 -15.14
CA ALA A 123 11.83 4.39 -13.96
C ALA A 123 12.84 4.93 -12.91
N ASP A 124 13.95 5.50 -13.37
CA ASP A 124 14.94 6.13 -12.47
C ASP A 124 14.39 7.36 -11.74
N THR A 125 13.58 8.17 -12.42
CA THR A 125 12.90 9.34 -11.87
C THR A 125 11.80 8.94 -10.89
N ALA A 126 11.04 7.90 -11.20
CA ALA A 126 10.01 7.37 -10.30
C ALA A 126 10.59 6.70 -9.04
N THR A 127 11.85 6.26 -9.10
CA THR A 127 12.47 5.45 -8.04
C THR A 127 13.22 6.30 -7.01
N GLY A 128 12.58 6.49 -5.85
CA GLY A 128 13.20 7.12 -4.67
C GLY A 128 13.88 6.13 -3.71
N SER A 129 14.63 6.67 -2.75
CA SER A 129 15.32 5.89 -1.70
C SER A 129 14.34 5.14 -0.79
N GLY A 130 13.12 5.64 -0.59
CA GLY A 130 12.15 5.02 0.32
C GLY A 130 12.64 5.09 1.76
N ALA A 131 12.60 3.97 2.49
CA ALA A 131 13.03 3.89 3.88
C ALA A 131 14.56 3.86 4.06
N ASP A 132 15.23 4.94 3.64
CA ASP A 132 16.68 5.17 3.75
C ASP A 132 17.56 4.16 3.01
N ALA A 133 17.15 3.73 1.81
CA ALA A 133 18.00 2.92 0.95
C ALA A 133 19.25 3.70 0.50
N ASP A 134 20.42 3.06 0.57
CA ASP A 134 21.64 3.60 -0.03
C ASP A 134 21.57 3.61 -1.56
N ALA A 135 22.59 4.18 -2.21
CA ALA A 135 22.63 4.30 -3.67
C ALA A 135 22.60 2.93 -4.38
N ALA A 136 23.22 1.90 -3.81
CA ALA A 136 23.25 0.55 -4.39
C ALA A 136 21.85 -0.10 -4.33
N MET A 137 21.18 0.02 -3.18
CA MET A 137 19.83 -0.47 -2.96
C MET A 137 18.79 0.31 -3.78
N ARG A 138 18.97 1.62 -3.98
CA ARG A 138 18.17 2.40 -4.95
C ARG A 138 18.36 1.88 -6.37
N GLY A 139 19.60 1.54 -6.76
CA GLY A 139 19.90 0.93 -8.06
C GLY A 139 19.16 -0.40 -8.26
N ILE A 140 19.24 -1.31 -7.29
CA ILE A 140 18.49 -2.58 -7.30
C ILE A 140 16.98 -2.33 -7.43
N LYS A 141 16.45 -1.37 -6.69
CA LYS A 141 15.02 -1.01 -6.75
C LYS A 141 14.64 -0.53 -8.15
N ARG A 142 15.45 0.36 -8.74
CA ARG A 142 15.24 0.86 -10.10
C ARG A 142 15.24 -0.29 -11.10
N ASP A 143 16.20 -1.19 -11.03
CA ASP A 143 16.32 -2.30 -11.98
C ASP A 143 15.08 -3.21 -11.95
N ILE A 144 14.54 -3.46 -10.75
CA ILE A 144 13.27 -4.18 -10.62
C ILE A 144 12.13 -3.37 -11.21
N VAL A 145 12.01 -2.07 -10.89
CA VAL A 145 10.96 -1.21 -11.43
C VAL A 145 11.00 -1.26 -12.96
N THR A 146 12.18 -1.14 -13.57
CA THR A 146 12.40 -1.28 -15.01
C THR A 146 11.89 -2.62 -15.53
N VAL A 147 12.32 -3.74 -14.94
CA VAL A 147 11.86 -5.09 -15.36
C VAL A 147 10.34 -5.23 -15.24
N ALA A 148 9.76 -4.72 -14.16
CA ALA A 148 8.33 -4.81 -13.90
C ALA A 148 7.51 -3.98 -14.89
N VAL A 149 7.92 -2.75 -15.20
CA VAL A 149 7.20 -1.87 -16.15
C VAL A 149 7.39 -2.32 -17.59
N ASP A 150 8.58 -2.80 -17.96
CA ASP A 150 8.87 -3.34 -19.30
C ASP A 150 7.99 -4.54 -19.62
N ARG A 151 7.78 -5.44 -18.64
CA ARG A 151 6.86 -6.58 -18.76
C ARG A 151 5.42 -6.17 -19.09
N LEU A 152 5.02 -4.97 -18.68
CA LEU A 152 3.66 -4.47 -18.87
C LEU A 152 3.49 -3.71 -20.19
N GLY A 153 4.52 -3.10 -20.76
CA GLY A 153 4.46 -2.33 -22.02
C GLY A 153 3.64 -1.03 -21.96
N GLY A 154 3.71 -0.20 -23.01
CA GLY A 154 3.36 1.24 -23.00
C GLY A 154 1.88 1.67 -23.09
N ARG A 155 0.94 0.99 -22.45
CA ARG A 155 -0.45 1.51 -22.27
C ARG A 155 -0.93 1.25 -20.84
N ASN A 156 -1.64 2.17 -20.22
CA ASN A 156 -2.13 2.00 -18.84
C ASN A 156 -3.55 1.38 -18.88
N ASP A 157 -3.71 0.15 -18.38
CA ASP A 157 -5.01 -0.51 -18.24
C ASP A 157 -5.15 -1.16 -16.85
N LYS A 158 -6.38 -1.52 -16.47
CA LYS A 158 -6.67 -2.11 -15.16
C LYS A 158 -5.83 -3.35 -14.87
N ALA A 159 -5.57 -4.19 -15.88
CA ALA A 159 -4.78 -5.41 -15.72
C ALA A 159 -3.33 -5.09 -15.34
N LYS A 160 -2.76 -4.01 -15.87
CA LYS A 160 -1.42 -3.55 -15.50
C LYS A 160 -1.37 -2.93 -14.12
N LEU A 161 -2.37 -2.13 -13.73
CA LEU A 161 -2.48 -1.61 -12.36
C LEU A 161 -2.58 -2.75 -11.34
N THR A 162 -3.42 -3.76 -11.61
CA THR A 162 -3.50 -5.00 -10.83
C THR A 162 -2.14 -5.70 -10.73
N ALA A 163 -1.37 -5.72 -11.81
CA ALA A 163 -0.09 -6.44 -11.84
C ALA A 163 1.02 -5.79 -11.02
N ILE A 164 0.94 -4.49 -10.68
CA ILE A 164 2.00 -3.78 -9.93
C ILE A 164 1.58 -3.18 -8.59
N ALA A 165 0.29 -2.97 -8.34
CA ALA A 165 -0.14 -2.31 -7.12
C ALA A 165 0.00 -3.23 -5.89
N GLY A 166 0.37 -2.66 -4.75
CA GLY A 166 0.30 -3.35 -3.46
C GLY A 166 -1.09 -3.20 -2.83
N CYS A 167 -1.54 -4.17 -2.02
CA CYS A 167 -2.87 -4.12 -1.39
C CYS A 167 -3.12 -2.82 -0.61
N GLY A 168 -2.12 -2.33 0.13
CA GLY A 168 -2.23 -1.05 0.87
C GLY A 168 -2.48 0.15 -0.04
N ILE A 169 -1.80 0.22 -1.19
CA ILE A 169 -1.96 1.32 -2.16
C ILE A 169 -3.35 1.26 -2.80
N VAL A 170 -3.80 0.08 -3.22
CA VAL A 170 -5.13 -0.10 -3.82
C VAL A 170 -6.23 0.30 -2.82
N CYS A 171 -6.15 -0.21 -1.60
CA CYS A 171 -7.10 0.08 -0.54
C CYS A 171 -7.16 1.59 -0.24
N ALA A 172 -5.99 2.25 -0.16
CA ALA A 172 -5.89 3.67 0.16
C ALA A 172 -6.36 4.62 -0.96
N THR A 173 -6.22 4.22 -2.24
CA THR A 173 -6.46 5.11 -3.39
C THR A 173 -7.83 4.94 -4.05
N THR A 174 -8.69 4.04 -3.53
CA THR A 174 -9.94 3.69 -4.22
C THR A 174 -10.90 4.87 -4.42
N ASN A 175 -10.88 5.88 -3.55
CA ASN A 175 -11.79 7.02 -3.64
C ASN A 175 -11.39 8.11 -4.65
N SER A 176 -10.17 8.09 -5.18
CA SER A 176 -9.71 9.09 -6.17
C SER A 176 -9.94 8.65 -7.62
N ILE A 177 -10.41 7.41 -7.86
CA ILE A 177 -10.58 6.82 -9.20
C ILE A 177 -12.08 6.62 -9.56
N ALA A 178 -12.99 7.03 -8.68
CA ALA A 178 -14.44 6.90 -8.86
C ALA A 178 -15.14 8.19 -9.33
N GLY A 179 -14.37 9.18 -9.83
CA GLY A 179 -14.87 10.44 -10.38
C GLY A 179 -14.71 10.51 -11.89
#